data_AF-A0A2K8V8E6-F1
#
_entry.id   AF-A0A2K8V8E6-F1
#
_cell.length_a   1.000
_cell.length_b   1.000
_cell.length_c   1.000
_cell.angle_alpha   90.00
_cell.angle_beta   90.00
_cell.angle_gamma   90.00
#
_symmetry.space_group_name_H-M   'P 1'
#
loop_
_entity.id
_entity.type
_entity.pdbx_description
1 polymer ?
#
loop_
_entity_poly.entity_id
_entity_poly.type
_entity_poly.pdbx_seq_one_letter_code
_entity_poly.pdbx_strand_id
1 'polypeptide(L)'
;MYQFSGKLKMLAIILMAVGLLGTILSFVNTPSSLEEAKAILAEQEASHHGGHGSSHHGDDSHHANPVNKAEDKHVTNHKEETKDSYKSETHSEESHSEDSLKVSENHDVVTKNNLTVKNEEHSDSNYNAISNEHNSEGHAEDTRLTDSLNGYVADKVHANPSHDVAHSAHDTDHGDHHAEHVFHQMQNRPWSAVYVSLLFFLGITLLVMAFYAAQRIAHAGWSVALFRVMEAITANIHYVSVFMLIFIILTVMHKNHLFPWMAEGTFTLGHENYDPIVDGKKWWMNVPGWAIRSVIYLAIWNGFRYIIRKKSIKQDNGDLKLHKNIYNLSVGFVVLFMITESMMSWDWIMGIDPHWFSTLFGWYVLATFLVSALTVICLVTLYLRSKGYLPMVNDSHIHDLAKFMFGFSVFWTYLWFAQFMLIWYADMPEETVYYALRFKEYIVPFIGMLAFNFIFPILLLINSDFKTIPWILVIGGLFILVGHYVDLFVMIMPGTVGGQWGFGIGEMSAFLFFLGLFIYATFTAFSKANPVAKGNPFLHESETHHYYIIEHRGEDNNAHH
;
A
#
# COMPACT_ATOMS: atom_id res chain seq x y z
N MET A 1 -22.53 -9.56 -29.51
CA MET A 1 -21.98 -10.14 -28.26
C MET A 1 -20.47 -10.13 -28.36
N TYR A 2 -19.74 -9.89 -27.27
CA TYR A 2 -18.27 -9.86 -27.32
C TYR A 2 -17.69 -11.25 -27.64
N GLN A 3 -16.74 -11.32 -28.57
CA GLN A 3 -15.92 -12.50 -28.79
C GLN A 3 -14.51 -12.22 -28.30
N PHE A 4 -13.94 -13.14 -27.50
CA PHE A 4 -12.59 -12.98 -26.98
C PHE A 4 -11.58 -13.11 -28.14
N SER A 5 -11.01 -11.96 -28.54
CA SER A 5 -10.05 -11.85 -29.65
C SER A 5 -8.95 -12.90 -29.54
N GLY A 6 -8.77 -13.70 -30.60
CA GLY A 6 -7.75 -14.75 -30.64
C GLY A 6 -6.34 -14.23 -30.38
N LYS A 7 -6.02 -13.02 -30.86
CA LYS A 7 -4.72 -12.36 -30.58
C LYS A 7 -4.55 -12.03 -29.09
N LEU A 8 -5.58 -11.50 -28.43
CA LEU A 8 -5.53 -11.16 -27.01
C LEU A 8 -5.52 -12.41 -26.11
N LYS A 9 -6.28 -13.45 -26.49
CA LYS A 9 -6.26 -14.76 -25.82
C LYS A 9 -4.89 -15.42 -25.94
N MET A 10 -4.27 -15.36 -27.11
CA MET A 10 -2.92 -15.88 -27.35
C MET A 10 -1.87 -15.10 -26.54
N LEU A 11 -1.95 -13.77 -26.51
CA LEU A 11 -1.09 -12.93 -25.66
C LEU A 11 -1.21 -13.32 -24.18
N ALA A 12 -2.43 -13.47 -23.65
CA ALA A 12 -2.67 -13.89 -22.28
C ALA A 12 -2.05 -15.27 -21.95
N ILE A 13 -2.12 -16.21 -22.89
CA ILE A 13 -1.51 -17.55 -22.75
C ILE A 13 0.03 -17.47 -22.82
N ILE A 14 0.59 -16.65 -23.70
CA ILE A 14 2.05 -16.42 -23.78
C ILE A 14 2.56 -15.78 -22.48
N LEU A 15 1.86 -14.78 -21.93
CA LEU A 15 2.19 -14.15 -20.65
C LEU A 15 2.18 -15.17 -19.49
N MET A 16 1.17 -16.04 -19.41
CA MET A 16 1.15 -17.13 -18.44
C MET A 16 2.29 -18.14 -18.66
N ALA A 17 2.61 -18.51 -19.90
CA ALA A 17 3.68 -19.48 -20.18
C ALA A 17 5.08 -18.93 -19.84
N VAL A 18 5.39 -17.70 -20.29
CA VAL A 18 6.66 -17.02 -19.99
C VAL A 18 6.78 -16.71 -18.50
N GLY A 19 5.70 -16.25 -17.87
CA GLY A 19 5.67 -15.98 -16.43
C GLY A 19 5.86 -17.23 -15.58
N LEU A 20 5.25 -18.36 -15.95
CA LEU A 20 5.46 -19.63 -15.26
C LEU A 20 6.90 -20.14 -15.42
N LEU A 21 7.45 -20.09 -16.64
CA LEU A 21 8.83 -20.52 -16.91
C LEU A 21 9.86 -19.68 -16.16
N GLY A 22 9.74 -18.34 -16.19
CA GLY A 22 10.63 -17.45 -15.43
C GLY A 22 10.52 -17.65 -13.93
N THR A 23 9.32 -17.97 -13.42
CA THR A 23 9.11 -18.22 -11.99
C THR A 23 9.78 -19.53 -11.57
N ILE A 24 9.62 -20.59 -12.37
CA ILE A 24 10.33 -21.87 -12.15
C ILE A 24 11.85 -21.67 -12.19
N LEU A 25 12.37 -20.90 -13.16
CA LEU A 25 13.80 -20.56 -13.22
C LEU A 25 14.26 -19.79 -11.98
N SER A 26 13.45 -18.89 -11.43
CA SER A 26 13.77 -18.18 -10.20
C SER A 26 13.88 -19.13 -9.00
N PHE A 27 13.01 -20.14 -8.90
CA PHE A 27 13.11 -21.18 -7.85
C PHE A 27 14.28 -22.14 -8.07
N VAL A 28 14.64 -22.44 -9.32
CA VAL A 28 15.79 -23.32 -9.64
C VAL A 28 17.13 -22.61 -9.41
N ASN A 29 17.20 -21.30 -9.61
CA ASN A 29 18.40 -20.48 -9.38
C ASN A 29 18.51 -19.93 -7.95
N THR A 30 17.72 -20.44 -7.00
CA THR A 30 17.76 -20.06 -5.58
C THR A 30 18.74 -20.98 -4.85
N PRO A 31 19.66 -20.47 -4.00
CA PRO A 31 20.66 -21.30 -3.35
C PRO A 31 20.03 -22.41 -2.51
N SER A 32 20.55 -23.61 -2.70
CA SER A 32 20.11 -24.86 -2.08
C SER A 32 20.84 -25.18 -0.77
N SER A 33 22.00 -24.54 -0.54
CA SER A 33 22.85 -24.76 0.63
C SER A 33 23.53 -23.47 1.11
N LEU A 34 23.96 -23.45 2.37
CA LEU A 34 24.67 -22.32 2.98
C LEU A 34 25.98 -22.00 2.24
N GLU A 35 26.73 -23.02 1.83
CA GLU A 35 27.99 -22.86 1.08
C GLU A 35 27.78 -22.22 -0.32
N GLU A 36 26.64 -22.50 -0.95
CA GLU A 36 26.23 -21.86 -2.20
C GLU A 36 25.89 -20.37 -1.99
N ALA A 37 25.22 -20.02 -0.89
CA ALA A 37 24.97 -18.63 -0.52
C ALA A 37 26.25 -17.87 -0.14
N LYS A 38 27.18 -18.49 0.60
CA LYS A 38 28.51 -17.93 0.88
C LYS A 38 29.31 -17.66 -0.40
N ALA A 39 29.26 -18.56 -1.38
CA ALA A 39 29.90 -18.36 -2.68
C ALA A 39 29.29 -17.17 -3.45
N ILE A 40 27.96 -17.02 -3.43
CA ILE A 40 27.25 -15.89 -4.04
C ILE A 40 27.62 -14.57 -3.35
N LEU A 41 27.70 -14.55 -2.01
CA LEU A 41 28.14 -13.36 -1.25
C LEU A 41 29.57 -12.94 -1.62
N ALA A 42 30.51 -13.88 -1.66
CA ALA A 42 31.89 -13.58 -2.07
C ALA A 42 32.00 -13.05 -3.51
N GLU A 43 31.14 -13.50 -4.44
CA GLU A 43 31.05 -12.94 -5.79
C GLU A 43 30.44 -11.53 -5.80
N GLN A 44 29.40 -11.28 -4.99
CA GLN A 44 28.82 -9.93 -4.83
C GLN A 44 29.86 -8.94 -4.29
N GLU A 45 30.55 -9.27 -3.20
CA GLU A 45 31.63 -8.46 -2.62
C GLU A 45 32.75 -8.17 -3.63
N ALA A 46 33.24 -9.21 -4.31
CA ALA A 46 34.26 -9.05 -5.35
C ALA A 46 33.81 -8.12 -6.49
N SER A 47 32.53 -8.18 -6.88
CA SER A 47 31.97 -7.30 -7.91
C SER A 47 31.88 -5.84 -7.45
N HIS A 48 31.58 -5.59 -6.17
CA HIS A 48 31.53 -4.24 -5.60
C HIS A 48 32.94 -3.64 -5.40
N HIS A 49 33.94 -4.44 -5.02
CA HIS A 49 35.32 -3.98 -4.88
C HIS A 49 36.06 -3.77 -6.21
N GLY A 50 35.62 -4.39 -7.32
CA GLY A 50 36.20 -4.21 -8.65
C GLY A 50 35.98 -2.83 -9.31
N GLY A 51 35.15 -1.95 -8.73
CA GLY A 51 34.64 -0.75 -9.39
C GLY A 51 35.55 0.50 -9.40
N HIS A 52 36.55 0.61 -8.51
CA HIS A 52 37.36 1.83 -8.35
C HIS A 52 38.86 1.57 -8.56
N GLY A 53 39.29 1.60 -9.82
CA GLY A 53 40.67 1.25 -10.20
C GLY A 53 41.25 1.96 -11.43
N SER A 54 40.75 3.14 -11.84
CA SER A 54 41.41 3.92 -12.90
C SER A 54 41.16 5.43 -12.82
N SER A 55 42.20 6.21 -13.15
CA SER A 55 42.31 7.68 -13.06
C SER A 55 42.21 8.25 -11.63
N HIS A 56 43.02 9.24 -11.21
CA HIS A 56 44.08 10.00 -11.88
C HIS A 56 45.40 9.95 -11.09
N HIS A 57 46.53 9.80 -11.78
CA HIS A 57 47.76 10.45 -11.32
C HIS A 57 47.69 11.93 -11.70
N GLY A 58 47.76 12.83 -10.71
CA GLY A 58 48.11 14.23 -10.90
C GLY A 58 49.56 14.44 -10.48
N ASP A 59 50.34 15.15 -11.29
CA ASP A 59 51.79 15.30 -11.09
C ASP A 59 52.10 16.62 -10.37
N ASP A 60 52.76 16.54 -9.21
CA ASP A 60 53.09 17.71 -8.39
C ASP A 60 54.31 18.45 -8.95
N SER A 61 54.11 19.67 -9.43
CA SER A 61 55.22 20.55 -9.81
C SER A 61 54.99 22.01 -9.38
N HIS A 62 55.86 22.49 -8.48
CA HIS A 62 55.84 23.87 -7.99
C HIS A 62 56.43 24.84 -9.02
N HIS A 63 55.81 26.01 -9.18
CA HIS A 63 56.52 27.26 -9.47
C HIS A 63 55.87 28.43 -8.72
N ALA A 64 56.65 29.49 -8.44
CA ALA A 64 56.33 30.41 -7.33
C ALA A 64 56.50 31.90 -7.67
N ASN A 65 55.57 32.71 -7.14
CA ASN A 65 55.71 34.13 -6.78
C ASN A 65 55.94 35.15 -7.94
N PRO A 66 55.90 36.48 -7.68
CA PRO A 66 55.56 37.19 -6.43
C PRO A 66 54.54 38.36 -6.54
N VAL A 67 53.98 38.74 -5.38
CA VAL A 67 53.71 40.12 -4.88
C VAL A 67 52.88 41.11 -5.73
N ASN A 68 51.80 41.62 -5.12
CA ASN A 68 51.63 43.08 -4.95
C ASN A 68 50.80 43.43 -3.70
N LYS A 69 50.92 44.68 -3.20
CA LYS A 69 50.50 45.07 -1.84
C LYS A 69 49.96 46.52 -1.75
N ALA A 70 48.71 46.67 -1.31
CA ALA A 70 48.10 47.86 -0.67
C ALA A 70 46.83 47.34 0.07
N GLU A 71 46.41 47.76 1.28
CA GLU A 71 46.24 49.11 1.86
C GLU A 71 45.18 49.89 1.06
N ASP A 72 44.09 50.42 1.63
CA ASP A 72 44.00 51.17 2.90
C ASP A 72 42.68 50.92 3.71
N LYS A 73 42.31 51.85 4.62
CA LYS A 73 41.39 51.70 5.77
C LYS A 73 40.06 52.48 5.67
N HIS A 74 39.33 52.43 6.79
CA HIS A 74 38.13 53.18 7.25
C HIS A 74 36.76 52.52 7.00
N VAL A 75 35.85 52.26 7.97
CA VAL A 75 35.59 52.64 9.40
C VAL A 75 34.42 53.62 9.61
N THR A 76 33.31 53.07 10.10
CA THR A 76 32.21 53.61 10.95
C THR A 76 31.11 54.58 10.43
N ASN A 77 29.87 54.08 10.53
CA ASN A 77 28.74 54.60 11.36
C ASN A 77 27.64 55.56 10.84
N HIS A 78 26.40 55.15 11.23
CA HIS A 78 25.28 55.89 11.86
C HIS A 78 24.00 56.29 11.07
N LYS A 79 22.89 55.68 11.56
CA LYS A 79 21.56 56.25 11.92
C LYS A 79 20.48 56.56 10.86
N GLU A 80 19.28 56.06 11.17
CA GLU A 80 17.99 56.77 11.44
C GLU A 80 17.89 58.26 10.99
N GLU A 81 16.76 58.79 10.52
CA GLU A 81 15.44 58.77 11.21
C GLU A 81 14.23 59.23 10.31
N THR A 82 13.04 58.62 10.49
CA THR A 82 11.65 59.19 10.38
C THR A 82 11.00 59.87 9.14
N LYS A 83 9.68 59.55 8.95
CA LYS A 83 8.51 60.44 8.63
C LYS A 83 8.28 60.98 7.19
N ASP A 84 7.06 61.37 6.73
CA ASP A 84 5.65 61.25 7.22
C ASP A 84 4.61 61.49 6.06
N SER A 85 3.29 61.48 6.37
CA SER A 85 2.14 62.12 5.64
C SER A 85 1.46 61.31 4.49
N TYR A 86 0.17 60.93 4.54
CA TYR A 86 -1.15 61.65 4.40
C TYR A 86 -1.70 61.65 2.95
N LYS A 87 -3.01 61.56 2.62
CA LYS A 87 -4.35 61.59 3.29
C LYS A 87 -5.27 60.50 2.64
N SER A 88 -6.35 59.95 3.25
CA SER A 88 -7.68 60.50 3.65
C SER A 88 -8.54 60.97 2.45
N GLU A 89 -9.85 60.71 2.31
CA GLU A 89 -11.06 61.02 3.15
C GLU A 89 -12.24 60.06 2.75
N THR A 90 -13.06 59.42 3.61
CA THR A 90 -14.31 59.84 4.37
C THR A 90 -15.50 60.30 3.50
N HIS A 91 -16.83 60.23 3.81
CA HIS A 91 -17.75 59.79 4.90
C HIS A 91 -19.21 59.72 4.29
N SER A 92 -20.37 59.37 4.89
CA SER A 92 -20.89 58.75 6.17
C SER A 92 -22.41 58.36 5.98
N GLU A 93 -23.03 57.64 6.94
CA GLU A 93 -24.52 57.55 7.18
C GLU A 93 -25.46 56.96 6.08
N GLU A 94 -26.75 56.57 6.24
CA GLU A 94 -27.80 56.39 7.30
C GLU A 94 -28.82 55.33 6.73
N SER A 95 -29.90 54.77 7.34
CA SER A 95 -30.41 54.56 8.73
C SER A 95 -31.68 53.62 8.71
N HIS A 96 -32.21 53.22 9.89
CA HIS A 96 -33.59 52.72 10.16
C HIS A 96 -34.11 51.41 9.50
N SER A 97 -35.08 50.64 10.06
CA SER A 97 -35.81 50.70 11.35
C SER A 97 -36.22 49.29 11.88
N GLU A 98 -36.71 49.24 13.12
CA GLU A 98 -37.12 48.05 13.89
C GLU A 98 -38.54 47.50 13.59
N ASP A 99 -38.82 46.35 14.24
CA ASP A 99 -40.08 45.83 14.86
C ASP A 99 -40.37 44.36 14.40
N SER A 100 -40.82 43.39 15.21
CA SER A 100 -41.62 43.50 16.44
C SER A 100 -41.17 42.66 17.68
N LEU A 101 -42.10 41.89 18.27
CA LEU A 101 -42.36 41.79 19.73
C LEU A 101 -43.04 40.41 20.04
N LYS A 102 -43.17 39.81 21.24
CA LYS A 102 -42.74 39.95 22.67
C LYS A 102 -43.31 38.71 23.45
N VAL A 103 -42.97 38.28 24.69
CA VAL A 103 -41.89 38.54 25.69
C VAL A 103 -41.96 37.49 26.85
N SER A 104 -40.89 37.35 27.65
CA SER A 104 -40.85 37.00 29.10
C SER A 104 -41.23 35.56 29.59
N GLU A 105 -41.07 35.17 30.89
CA GLU A 105 -40.74 35.89 32.15
C GLU A 105 -39.94 35.02 33.17
N ASN A 106 -39.01 35.64 33.93
CA ASN A 106 -38.68 35.47 35.38
C ASN A 106 -38.26 34.10 35.99
N HIS A 107 -37.51 33.99 37.10
CA HIS A 107 -36.71 34.98 37.89
C HIS A 107 -35.55 34.26 38.66
N ASP A 108 -34.72 35.06 39.35
CA ASP A 108 -33.49 34.72 40.10
C ASP A 108 -33.68 33.93 41.42
N VAL A 109 -32.56 33.47 42.04
CA VAL A 109 -32.03 34.01 43.32
C VAL A 109 -30.81 33.25 43.89
N VAL A 110 -29.68 33.98 44.00
CA VAL A 110 -28.63 34.01 45.07
C VAL A 110 -28.19 32.74 45.85
N THR A 111 -27.06 32.16 45.40
CA THR A 111 -25.77 31.90 46.11
C THR A 111 -25.64 31.33 47.57
N LYS A 112 -24.61 30.45 47.73
CA LYS A 112 -23.72 30.18 48.92
C LYS A 112 -24.23 29.33 50.11
N ASN A 113 -23.64 28.13 50.30
CA ASN A 113 -22.54 27.88 51.27
C ASN A 113 -22.06 26.41 51.33
N ASN A 114 -20.96 26.16 52.05
CA ASN A 114 -20.30 24.86 52.27
C ASN A 114 -21.11 23.86 53.12
N LEU A 115 -20.87 22.54 52.98
CA LEU A 115 -20.27 21.66 54.03
C LEU A 115 -20.28 20.14 53.72
N THR A 116 -19.26 19.45 54.26
CA THR A 116 -19.11 18.02 54.66
C THR A 116 -20.01 16.90 54.10
N VAL A 117 -19.36 15.77 53.79
CA VAL A 117 -19.90 14.40 54.01
C VAL A 117 -19.09 13.74 55.15
N LYS A 118 -19.69 12.80 55.89
CA LYS A 118 -19.10 12.07 57.04
C LYS A 118 -19.04 10.55 56.79
N ASN A 119 -18.21 9.86 57.57
CA ASN A 119 -18.00 8.41 57.56
C ASN A 119 -19.03 7.66 58.43
N GLU A 120 -19.14 6.34 58.20
CA GLU A 120 -19.12 5.23 59.19
C GLU A 120 -18.98 3.92 58.36
N GLU A 121 -17.85 3.18 58.42
CA GLU A 121 -17.57 2.00 59.26
C GLU A 121 -18.46 0.78 58.94
N HIS A 122 -17.99 -0.45 58.67
CA HIS A 122 -16.98 -1.35 59.30
C HIS A 122 -16.39 -2.35 58.24
N SER A 123 -15.41 -3.26 58.45
CA SER A 123 -14.46 -3.59 59.55
C SER A 123 -13.32 -4.53 59.06
N ASP A 124 -12.17 -4.48 59.75
CA ASP A 124 -11.23 -5.56 60.10
C ASP A 124 -10.39 -6.37 59.07
N SER A 125 -9.08 -6.04 59.11
CA SER A 125 -7.91 -6.93 59.22
C SER A 125 -7.66 -8.07 58.21
N ASN A 126 -6.58 -7.92 57.43
CA ASN A 126 -5.30 -8.52 57.85
C ASN A 126 -4.10 -7.92 57.10
N TYR A 127 -3.08 -7.45 57.84
CA TYR A 127 -1.78 -7.04 57.31
C TYR A 127 -0.69 -7.84 58.03
N ASN A 128 0.19 -8.49 57.27
CA ASN A 128 1.54 -8.82 57.73
C ASN A 128 2.51 -8.11 56.78
N ALA A 129 3.29 -7.18 57.32
CA ALA A 129 4.56 -6.73 56.75
C ALA A 129 5.67 -7.71 57.26
N ILE A 130 6.96 -7.64 56.93
CA ILE A 130 7.89 -6.64 56.36
C ILE A 130 8.84 -7.47 55.44
N SER A 131 9.29 -7.02 54.26
CA SER A 131 10.55 -6.25 54.15
C SER A 131 10.81 -5.63 52.77
N ASN A 132 11.38 -4.42 52.78
CA ASN A 132 12.15 -3.90 51.66
C ASN A 132 13.53 -4.57 51.65
N GLU A 133 13.98 -5.00 50.47
CA GLU A 133 15.42 -5.01 50.15
C GLU A 133 15.64 -4.11 48.94
N HIS A 134 16.62 -3.21 49.02
CA HIS A 134 17.15 -2.55 47.83
C HIS A 134 17.98 -3.57 47.05
N ASN A 135 17.76 -3.67 45.74
CA ASN A 135 18.81 -4.05 44.82
C ASN A 135 18.83 -3.06 43.65
N SER A 136 20.04 -2.76 43.18
CA SER A 136 20.32 -1.76 42.17
C SER A 136 20.21 -2.31 40.75
N GLU A 137 19.90 -1.41 39.82
CA GLU A 137 20.41 -1.36 38.44
C GLU A 137 20.64 -2.70 37.72
N GLY A 138 19.67 -3.04 36.86
CA GLY A 138 19.76 -4.12 35.89
C GLY A 138 18.96 -3.77 34.64
N HIS A 139 19.34 -2.69 33.94
CA HIS A 139 18.84 -2.43 32.60
C HIS A 139 19.39 -3.53 31.67
N ALA A 140 18.57 -4.53 31.39
CA ALA A 140 18.80 -5.43 30.29
C ALA A 140 18.58 -4.65 28.99
N GLU A 141 19.67 -4.29 28.31
CA GLU A 141 19.59 -3.91 26.89
C GLU A 141 19.07 -5.13 26.12
N ASP A 142 18.02 -4.94 25.31
CA ASP A 142 17.53 -5.99 24.44
C ASP A 142 18.48 -6.14 23.24
N THR A 143 19.39 -7.10 23.36
CA THR A 143 20.43 -7.36 22.34
C THR A 143 19.82 -7.74 20.98
N ARG A 144 18.58 -8.24 20.93
CA ARG A 144 17.92 -8.69 19.70
C ARG A 144 17.44 -7.54 18.81
N LEU A 145 17.22 -6.35 19.37
CA LEU A 145 17.07 -5.13 18.56
C LEU A 145 18.35 -4.82 17.77
N THR A 146 19.52 -5.21 18.29
CA THR A 146 20.80 -4.85 17.69
C THR A 146 21.21 -5.76 16.53
N ASP A 147 20.92 -7.07 16.57
CA ASP A 147 21.36 -8.00 15.50
C ASP A 147 20.76 -7.68 14.12
N SER A 148 19.55 -7.13 14.07
CA SER A 148 18.92 -6.67 12.81
C SER A 148 19.61 -5.45 12.17
N LEU A 149 20.42 -4.70 12.93
CA LEU A 149 21.16 -3.52 12.48
C LEU A 149 22.68 -3.74 12.39
N ASN A 150 23.26 -4.49 13.33
CA ASN A 150 24.71 -4.63 13.49
C ASN A 150 25.40 -5.16 12.22
N GLY A 151 24.77 -6.12 11.54
CA GLY A 151 25.25 -6.70 10.27
C GLY A 151 25.39 -5.72 9.10
N TYR A 152 24.98 -4.46 9.26
CA TYR A 152 25.15 -3.38 8.26
C TYR A 152 25.52 -2.01 8.89
N VAL A 153 26.04 -1.97 10.12
CA VAL A 153 26.44 -0.70 10.80
C VAL A 153 27.93 -0.66 11.13
N ALA A 154 28.60 -1.80 11.24
CA ALA A 154 30.01 -1.92 11.62
C ALA A 154 31.05 -1.61 10.51
N ASP A 155 30.73 -0.78 9.50
CA ASP A 155 31.70 -0.44 8.45
C ASP A 155 31.56 0.98 7.85
N LYS A 156 32.06 1.99 8.59
CA LYS A 156 32.65 3.28 8.13
C LYS A 156 32.94 4.24 9.29
N VAL A 157 33.81 3.83 10.21
CA VAL A 157 34.51 4.76 11.11
C VAL A 157 35.99 4.70 10.78
N HIS A 158 36.61 5.84 10.51
CA HIS A 158 38.02 5.91 10.07
C HIS A 158 38.97 5.50 11.20
N ALA A 159 39.35 4.22 11.23
CA ALA A 159 40.44 3.72 12.07
C ALA A 159 41.80 4.12 11.46
N ASN A 160 42.64 4.79 12.24
CA ASN A 160 44.00 5.18 11.86
C ASN A 160 44.94 3.96 12.02
N PRO A 161 45.84 3.64 11.07
CA PRO A 161 46.55 2.36 11.08
C PRO A 161 47.70 2.33 12.11
N SER A 162 47.45 1.72 13.27
CA SER A 162 48.48 1.20 14.17
C SER A 162 48.46 -0.33 14.13
N HIS A 163 49.57 -0.95 13.71
CA HIS A 163 49.74 -2.39 13.74
C HIS A 163 49.65 -2.94 15.17
N ASP A 164 48.87 -4.01 15.35
CA ASP A 164 49.25 -5.15 16.18
C ASP A 164 48.59 -6.43 15.63
N VAL A 165 49.21 -7.59 15.87
CA VAL A 165 48.83 -8.87 15.21
C VAL A 165 48.46 -9.90 16.27
N ALA A 166 47.15 -10.17 16.44
CA ALA A 166 46.66 -11.20 17.34
C ALA A 166 45.30 -11.79 16.89
N HIS A 167 45.35 -13.03 16.36
CA HIS A 167 44.32 -14.08 16.38
C HIS A 167 42.81 -13.66 16.35
N SER A 168 42.09 -13.74 15.23
CA SER A 168 41.77 -14.97 14.44
C SER A 168 41.05 -16.09 15.23
N ALA A 169 40.08 -15.74 16.09
CA ALA A 169 39.22 -16.72 16.77
C ALA A 169 37.75 -16.28 17.01
N HIS A 170 37.42 -15.00 16.88
CA HIS A 170 36.04 -14.48 17.10
C HIS A 170 35.29 -14.13 15.80
N ASP A 171 35.99 -13.88 14.69
CA ASP A 171 35.35 -13.45 13.43
C ASP A 171 34.53 -14.55 12.73
N THR A 172 34.83 -15.83 12.99
CA THR A 172 34.19 -16.96 12.31
C THR A 172 32.73 -17.16 12.71
N ASP A 173 32.41 -16.96 13.99
CA ASP A 173 31.08 -17.22 14.56
C ASP A 173 30.03 -16.23 14.01
N HIS A 174 30.39 -14.95 13.96
CA HIS A 174 29.55 -13.90 13.37
C HIS A 174 29.39 -14.05 11.84
N GLY A 175 30.42 -14.53 11.14
CA GLY A 175 30.37 -14.77 9.70
C GLY A 175 29.39 -15.88 9.31
N ASP A 176 29.37 -17.00 10.05
CA ASP A 176 28.46 -18.11 9.76
C ASP A 176 26.99 -17.75 10.05
N HIS A 177 26.69 -17.08 11.16
CA HIS A 177 25.33 -16.61 11.45
C HIS A 177 24.83 -15.55 10.45
N HIS A 178 25.70 -14.64 9.98
CA HIS A 178 25.33 -13.70 8.92
C HIS A 178 24.98 -14.42 7.62
N ALA A 179 25.79 -15.42 7.23
CA ALA A 179 25.55 -16.21 6.02
C ALA A 179 24.24 -17.01 6.12
N GLU A 180 23.87 -17.54 7.29
CA GLU A 180 22.61 -18.26 7.50
C GLU A 180 21.38 -17.34 7.37
N HIS A 181 21.43 -16.16 7.98
CA HIS A 181 20.36 -15.15 7.82
C HIS A 181 20.20 -14.72 6.36
N VAL A 182 21.30 -14.46 5.65
CA VAL A 182 21.28 -14.12 4.22
C VAL A 182 20.79 -15.28 3.35
N PHE A 183 21.16 -16.52 3.66
CA PHE A 183 20.66 -17.72 2.97
C PHE A 183 19.13 -17.82 3.05
N HIS A 184 18.54 -17.58 4.23
CA HIS A 184 17.09 -17.52 4.37
C HIS A 184 16.44 -16.37 3.59
N GLN A 185 17.06 -15.18 3.55
CA GLN A 185 16.59 -14.07 2.71
C GLN A 185 16.60 -14.44 1.21
N MET A 186 17.68 -15.06 0.73
CA MET A 186 17.76 -15.54 -0.66
C MET A 186 16.69 -16.61 -0.96
N GLN A 187 16.44 -17.54 -0.04
CA GLN A 187 15.37 -18.56 -0.17
C GLN A 187 13.95 -17.99 -0.17
N ASN A 188 13.69 -16.92 0.61
CA ASN A 188 12.40 -16.27 0.65
C ASN A 188 12.08 -15.43 -0.61
N ARG A 189 13.09 -15.08 -1.42
CA ARG A 189 12.92 -14.20 -2.58
C ARG A 189 11.97 -14.70 -3.68
N PRO A 190 12.10 -15.92 -4.25
CA PRO A 190 11.17 -16.39 -5.28
C PRO A 190 9.73 -16.52 -4.75
N TRP A 191 9.56 -16.88 -3.47
CA TRP A 191 8.26 -16.88 -2.81
C TRP A 191 7.68 -15.47 -2.68
N SER A 192 8.49 -14.49 -2.27
CA SER A 192 8.08 -13.08 -2.12
C SER A 192 7.69 -12.44 -3.45
N ALA A 193 8.45 -12.70 -4.52
CA ALA A 193 8.14 -12.27 -5.88
C ALA A 193 6.75 -12.77 -6.35
N VAL A 194 6.44 -14.04 -6.09
CA VAL A 194 5.11 -14.63 -6.33
C VAL A 194 4.05 -13.99 -5.43
N TYR A 195 4.37 -13.76 -4.15
CA TYR A 195 3.42 -13.27 -3.15
C TYR A 195 2.97 -11.81 -3.40
N VAL A 196 3.91 -10.90 -3.69
CA VAL A 196 3.62 -9.51 -4.08
C VAL A 196 2.69 -9.50 -5.31
N SER A 197 3.03 -10.26 -6.35
CA SER A 197 2.22 -10.34 -7.58
C SER A 197 0.82 -10.92 -7.33
N LEU A 198 0.74 -11.97 -6.54
CA LEU A 198 -0.51 -12.64 -6.16
C LEU A 198 -1.44 -11.68 -5.38
N LEU A 199 -0.91 -11.00 -4.36
CA LEU A 199 -1.66 -10.03 -3.56
C LEU A 199 -2.08 -8.81 -4.40
N PHE A 200 -1.23 -8.31 -5.31
CA PHE A 200 -1.59 -7.20 -6.20
C PHE A 200 -2.82 -7.50 -7.05
N PHE A 201 -2.82 -8.63 -7.77
CA PHE A 201 -3.96 -9.02 -8.59
C PHE A 201 -5.18 -9.50 -7.78
N LEU A 202 -4.99 -10.04 -6.57
CA LEU A 202 -6.08 -10.35 -5.64
C LEU A 202 -6.76 -9.09 -5.11
N GLY A 203 -5.98 -8.13 -4.59
CA GLY A 203 -6.43 -6.86 -4.03
C GLY A 203 -7.15 -6.01 -5.07
N ILE A 204 -6.58 -5.82 -6.27
CA ILE A 204 -7.27 -5.17 -7.40
C ILE A 204 -8.64 -5.81 -7.66
N THR A 205 -8.69 -7.14 -7.73
CA THR A 205 -9.92 -7.84 -8.07
C THR A 205 -10.98 -7.71 -6.97
N LEU A 206 -10.55 -7.72 -5.70
CA LEU A 206 -11.40 -7.53 -4.53
C LEU A 206 -11.93 -6.09 -4.45
N LEU A 207 -11.10 -5.08 -4.71
CA LEU A 207 -11.52 -3.68 -4.66
C LEU A 207 -12.39 -3.26 -5.85
N VAL A 208 -12.24 -3.85 -7.04
CA VAL A 208 -13.25 -3.71 -8.11
C VAL A 208 -14.59 -4.30 -7.67
N MET A 209 -14.59 -5.37 -6.88
CA MET A 209 -15.81 -5.97 -6.33
C MET A 209 -16.46 -5.10 -5.24
N ALA A 210 -15.65 -4.49 -4.37
CA ALA A 210 -16.10 -3.53 -3.37
C ALA A 210 -16.68 -2.26 -4.02
N PHE A 211 -15.99 -1.68 -5.00
CA PHE A 211 -16.48 -0.51 -5.75
C PHE A 211 -17.79 -0.81 -6.49
N TYR A 212 -17.89 -1.96 -7.17
CA TYR A 212 -19.12 -2.42 -7.81
C TYR A 212 -20.29 -2.60 -6.84
N ALA A 213 -20.02 -3.10 -5.62
CA ALA A 213 -21.02 -3.19 -4.57
C ALA A 213 -21.43 -1.78 -4.07
N ALA A 214 -20.47 -0.88 -3.85
CA ALA A 214 -20.71 0.50 -3.41
C ALA A 214 -21.54 1.31 -4.42
N GLN A 215 -21.23 1.24 -5.72
CA GLN A 215 -22.02 1.91 -6.77
C GLN A 215 -23.49 1.45 -6.79
N ARG A 216 -23.76 0.18 -6.48
CA ARG A 216 -25.13 -0.35 -6.33
C ARG A 216 -25.84 0.11 -5.07
N ILE A 217 -25.12 0.34 -3.97
CA ILE A 217 -25.67 0.87 -2.72
C ILE A 217 -25.97 2.37 -2.87
N ALA A 218 -25.10 3.11 -3.55
CA ALA A 218 -25.25 4.53 -3.83
C ALA A 218 -26.34 4.86 -4.88
N HIS A 219 -26.98 3.85 -5.49
CA HIS A 219 -27.91 3.99 -6.63
C HIS A 219 -27.34 4.86 -7.77
N ALA A 220 -26.05 4.73 -8.07
CA ALA A 220 -25.34 5.63 -8.96
C ALA A 220 -25.66 5.36 -10.45
N GLY A 221 -26.58 6.12 -11.04
CA GLY A 221 -27.06 5.95 -12.42
C GLY A 221 -25.95 5.87 -13.48
N TRP A 222 -24.98 6.80 -13.47
CA TRP A 222 -23.84 6.84 -14.40
C TRP A 222 -23.02 5.54 -14.46
N SER A 223 -23.00 4.75 -13.38
CA SER A 223 -22.11 3.59 -13.24
C SER A 223 -22.65 2.33 -13.94
N VAL A 224 -23.92 2.33 -14.35
CA VAL A 224 -24.64 1.11 -14.78
C VAL A 224 -24.11 0.55 -16.09
N ALA A 225 -23.72 1.39 -17.05
CA ALA A 225 -23.08 0.97 -18.30
C ALA A 225 -21.78 0.19 -18.06
N LEU A 226 -21.12 0.42 -16.92
CA LEU A 226 -19.83 -0.17 -16.56
C LEU A 226 -19.98 -1.47 -15.73
N PHE A 227 -21.17 -1.79 -15.21
CA PHE A 227 -21.39 -2.95 -14.32
C PHE A 227 -20.93 -4.28 -14.93
N ARG A 228 -21.17 -4.50 -16.24
CA ARG A 228 -20.76 -5.74 -16.92
C ARG A 228 -19.24 -5.83 -17.12
N VAL A 229 -18.53 -4.70 -17.13
CA VAL A 229 -17.06 -4.64 -17.12
C VAL A 229 -16.53 -5.02 -15.73
N MET A 230 -17.07 -4.42 -14.66
CA MET A 230 -16.70 -4.76 -13.27
C MET A 230 -16.98 -6.25 -12.95
N GLU A 231 -18.14 -6.77 -13.37
CA GLU A 231 -18.52 -8.19 -13.23
C GLU A 231 -17.64 -9.16 -14.03
N ALA A 232 -16.92 -8.67 -15.04
CA ALA A 232 -15.93 -9.43 -15.79
C ALA A 232 -14.56 -9.38 -15.13
N ILE A 233 -14.10 -8.20 -14.68
CA ILE A 233 -12.83 -8.05 -13.94
C ILE A 233 -12.86 -8.89 -12.65
N THR A 234 -13.95 -8.81 -11.88
CA THR A 234 -14.18 -9.64 -10.68
C THR A 234 -14.30 -11.13 -10.96
N ALA A 235 -14.25 -11.57 -12.23
CA ALA A 235 -14.07 -12.99 -12.54
C ALA A 235 -12.67 -13.50 -12.27
N ASN A 236 -11.65 -12.64 -12.15
CA ASN A 236 -10.31 -13.09 -11.79
C ASN A 236 -10.26 -13.75 -10.40
N ILE A 237 -11.16 -13.38 -9.47
CA ILE A 237 -10.99 -13.66 -8.03
C ILE A 237 -10.83 -15.15 -7.73
N HIS A 238 -11.63 -16.01 -8.37
CA HIS A 238 -11.57 -17.45 -8.14
C HIS A 238 -10.29 -18.12 -8.67
N TYR A 239 -9.57 -17.50 -9.61
CA TYR A 239 -8.27 -17.99 -10.06
C TYR A 239 -7.19 -17.61 -9.03
N VAL A 240 -7.06 -16.31 -8.71
CA VAL A 240 -6.06 -15.85 -7.72
C VAL A 240 -6.33 -16.39 -6.31
N SER A 241 -7.59 -16.61 -5.91
CA SER A 241 -7.92 -17.28 -4.65
C SER A 241 -7.48 -18.74 -4.59
N VAL A 242 -7.38 -19.45 -5.72
CA VAL A 242 -6.82 -20.82 -5.75
C VAL A 242 -5.31 -20.77 -5.57
N PHE A 243 -4.61 -19.84 -6.23
CA PHE A 243 -3.18 -19.63 -5.98
C PHE A 243 -2.89 -19.19 -4.55
N MET A 244 -3.74 -18.34 -3.96
CA MET A 244 -3.64 -17.94 -2.56
C MET A 244 -3.89 -19.10 -1.59
N LEU A 245 -4.89 -19.95 -1.86
CA LEU A 245 -5.11 -21.15 -1.06
C LEU A 245 -3.92 -22.13 -1.13
N ILE A 246 -3.33 -22.31 -2.31
CA ILE A 246 -2.11 -23.10 -2.49
C ILE A 246 -0.93 -22.48 -1.71
N PHE A 247 -0.75 -21.16 -1.78
CA PHE A 247 0.29 -20.45 -1.03
C PHE A 247 0.11 -20.62 0.50
N ILE A 248 -1.12 -20.45 1.01
CA ILE A 248 -1.47 -20.67 2.43
C ILE A 248 -1.12 -22.09 2.86
N ILE A 249 -1.49 -23.11 2.07
CA ILE A 249 -1.18 -24.52 2.36
C ILE A 249 0.33 -24.76 2.39
N LEU A 250 1.08 -24.24 1.41
CA LEU A 250 2.54 -24.40 1.35
C LEU A 250 3.27 -23.68 2.50
N THR A 251 2.73 -22.56 2.97
CA THR A 251 3.21 -21.82 4.14
C THR A 251 2.99 -22.62 5.43
N VAL A 252 1.78 -23.15 5.64
CA VAL A 252 1.45 -24.05 6.77
C VAL A 252 2.25 -25.36 6.73
N MET A 253 2.72 -25.79 5.55
CA MET A 253 3.60 -26.95 5.37
C MET A 253 5.10 -26.60 5.47
N HIS A 254 5.45 -25.40 5.97
CA HIS A 254 6.81 -24.89 6.13
C HIS A 254 7.65 -25.07 4.85
N LYS A 255 7.12 -24.60 3.71
CA LYS A 255 7.83 -24.55 2.41
C LYS A 255 8.36 -23.17 2.04
N ASN A 256 8.03 -22.15 2.83
CA ASN A 256 8.63 -20.82 2.82
C ASN A 256 8.67 -20.29 4.26
N HIS A 257 9.46 -19.25 4.48
CA HIS A 257 9.63 -18.62 5.80
C HIS A 257 9.33 -17.11 5.73
N LEU A 258 8.24 -16.72 5.03
CA LEU A 258 7.83 -15.31 4.89
C LEU A 258 7.20 -14.71 6.15
N PHE A 259 6.88 -15.54 7.14
CA PHE A 259 6.26 -15.13 8.41
C PHE A 259 7.15 -15.61 9.56
N PRO A 260 8.05 -14.75 10.11
CA PRO A 260 9.06 -15.17 11.09
C PRO A 260 8.45 -15.83 12.34
N TRP A 261 7.26 -15.38 12.75
CA TRP A 261 6.52 -15.96 13.88
C TRP A 261 6.01 -17.40 13.65
N MET A 262 6.12 -17.95 12.44
CA MET A 262 5.85 -19.37 12.16
C MET A 262 7.07 -20.28 12.37
N ALA A 263 8.21 -19.75 12.84
CA ALA A 263 9.39 -20.54 13.17
C ALA A 263 9.13 -21.51 14.34
N GLU A 264 9.93 -22.57 14.42
CA GLU A 264 9.82 -23.52 15.52
C GLU A 264 10.29 -22.89 16.84
N GLY A 265 9.49 -23.08 17.90
CA GLY A 265 9.81 -22.63 19.25
C GLY A 265 9.47 -21.17 19.60
N THR A 266 8.99 -20.35 18.67
CA THR A 266 8.68 -18.92 18.93
C THR A 266 7.74 -18.70 20.13
N PHE A 267 6.78 -19.61 20.33
CA PHE A 267 5.79 -19.58 21.42
C PHE A 267 6.17 -20.44 22.65
N THR A 268 7.40 -20.97 22.71
CA THR A 268 7.84 -21.94 23.71
C THR A 268 8.88 -21.33 24.64
N LEU A 269 8.47 -20.93 25.84
CA LEU A 269 9.36 -20.35 26.85
C LEU A 269 10.58 -21.25 27.12
N GLY A 270 11.78 -20.70 26.96
CA GLY A 270 13.05 -21.41 27.13
C GLY A 270 13.61 -22.07 25.85
N HIS A 271 12.92 -21.93 24.71
CA HIS A 271 13.50 -22.19 23.40
C HIS A 271 14.38 -21.00 22.94
N GLU A 272 15.37 -21.26 22.09
CA GLU A 272 16.27 -20.24 21.54
C GLU A 272 15.49 -19.15 20.79
N ASN A 273 14.70 -19.55 19.79
CA ASN A 273 13.77 -18.70 19.04
C ASN A 273 12.60 -18.10 19.87
N TYR A 274 12.50 -18.33 21.18
CA TYR A 274 11.37 -17.84 21.98
C TYR A 274 11.28 -16.31 21.95
N ASP A 275 10.09 -15.79 21.71
CA ASP A 275 9.82 -14.36 21.57
C ASP A 275 8.63 -13.95 22.46
N PRO A 276 8.84 -13.11 23.51
CA PRO A 276 7.77 -12.72 24.43
C PRO A 276 6.78 -11.72 23.83
N ILE A 277 7.18 -10.92 22.83
CA ILE A 277 6.32 -9.93 22.16
C ILE A 277 5.35 -10.67 21.22
N VAL A 278 5.87 -11.66 20.49
CA VAL A 278 5.09 -12.54 19.63
C VAL A 278 4.20 -13.48 20.45
N ASP A 279 4.70 -14.02 21.56
CA ASP A 279 3.89 -14.85 22.46
C ASP A 279 2.71 -14.07 23.08
N GLY A 280 2.91 -12.79 23.42
CA GLY A 280 1.82 -11.89 23.79
C GLY A 280 0.74 -11.73 22.70
N LYS A 281 1.12 -11.84 21.42
CA LYS A 281 0.23 -11.76 20.25
C LYS A 281 -0.39 -13.12 19.86
N LYS A 282 -0.04 -14.24 20.52
CA LYS A 282 -0.40 -15.62 20.11
C LYS A 282 -1.89 -15.91 19.92
N TRP A 283 -2.78 -15.20 20.62
CA TRP A 283 -4.23 -15.41 20.50
C TRP A 283 -4.72 -15.17 19.07
N TRP A 284 -4.10 -14.21 18.39
CA TRP A 284 -4.32 -13.92 16.97
C TRP A 284 -3.28 -14.62 16.10
N MET A 285 -2.01 -14.49 16.47
CA MET A 285 -0.86 -14.90 15.67
C MET A 285 -0.49 -16.35 15.99
N ASN A 286 -1.22 -17.30 15.39
CA ASN A 286 -0.95 -18.73 15.47
C ASN A 286 -1.34 -19.40 14.14
N VAL A 287 -0.59 -20.44 13.73
CA VAL A 287 -0.72 -21.05 12.40
C VAL A 287 -2.14 -21.59 12.12
N PRO A 288 -2.82 -22.31 13.04
CA PRO A 288 -4.18 -22.80 12.78
C PRO A 288 -5.20 -21.66 12.64
N GLY A 289 -5.15 -20.66 13.52
CA GLY A 289 -6.05 -19.51 13.48
C GLY A 289 -5.86 -18.66 12.22
N TRP A 290 -4.62 -18.35 11.87
CA TRP A 290 -4.25 -17.64 10.63
C TRP A 290 -4.73 -18.38 9.38
N ALA A 291 -4.52 -19.70 9.30
CA ALA A 291 -4.96 -20.51 8.17
C ALA A 291 -6.50 -20.55 8.06
N ILE A 292 -7.21 -20.74 9.18
CA ILE A 292 -8.68 -20.74 9.22
C ILE A 292 -9.24 -19.37 8.81
N ARG A 293 -8.72 -18.27 9.36
CA ARG A 293 -9.10 -16.89 8.98
C ARG A 293 -8.87 -16.65 7.48
N SER A 294 -7.70 -17.00 6.98
CA SER A 294 -7.34 -16.85 5.57
C SER A 294 -8.28 -17.60 4.62
N VAL A 295 -8.65 -18.85 4.96
CA VAL A 295 -9.64 -19.63 4.20
C VAL A 295 -11.03 -19.00 4.27
N ILE A 296 -11.44 -18.47 5.42
CA ILE A 296 -12.71 -17.77 5.60
C ILE A 296 -12.80 -16.51 4.72
N TYR A 297 -11.75 -15.69 4.65
CA TYR A 297 -11.71 -14.50 3.79
C TYR A 297 -11.95 -14.87 2.31
N LEU A 298 -11.17 -15.83 1.80
CA LEU A 298 -11.30 -16.32 0.42
C LEU A 298 -12.70 -16.92 0.17
N ALA A 299 -13.26 -17.66 1.12
CA ALA A 299 -14.59 -18.24 1.01
C ALA A 299 -15.71 -17.19 0.97
N ILE A 300 -15.65 -16.16 1.81
CA ILE A 300 -16.62 -15.04 1.84
C ILE A 300 -16.61 -14.31 0.50
N TRP A 301 -15.43 -13.91 0.01
CA TRP A 301 -15.32 -13.11 -1.21
C TRP A 301 -15.74 -13.90 -2.46
N ASN A 302 -15.33 -15.16 -2.58
CA ASN A 302 -15.76 -16.03 -3.70
C ASN A 302 -17.26 -16.37 -3.62
N GLY A 303 -17.78 -16.62 -2.42
CA GLY A 303 -19.20 -16.85 -2.18
C GLY A 303 -20.05 -15.67 -2.63
N PHE A 304 -19.73 -14.45 -2.18
CA PHE A 304 -20.38 -13.23 -2.64
C PHE A 304 -20.30 -13.09 -4.16
N ARG A 305 -19.09 -13.21 -4.74
CA ARG A 305 -18.86 -13.06 -6.18
C ARG A 305 -19.72 -14.01 -7.01
N TYR A 306 -19.81 -15.28 -6.60
CA TYR A 306 -20.67 -16.27 -7.25
C TYR A 306 -22.15 -15.89 -7.17
N ILE A 307 -22.63 -15.52 -5.99
CA ILE A 307 -24.04 -15.18 -5.76
C ILE A 307 -24.42 -13.91 -6.52
N ILE A 308 -23.65 -12.82 -6.43
CA ILE A 308 -24.01 -11.55 -7.05
C ILE A 308 -23.94 -11.60 -8.57
N ARG A 309 -22.96 -12.28 -9.17
CA ARG A 309 -22.89 -12.47 -10.63
C ARG A 309 -24.07 -13.30 -11.15
N LYS A 310 -24.42 -14.39 -10.45
CA LYS A 310 -25.56 -15.26 -10.78
C LYS A 310 -26.90 -14.52 -10.66
N LYS A 311 -27.04 -13.62 -9.68
CA LYS A 311 -28.22 -12.75 -9.54
C LYS A 311 -28.24 -11.64 -10.59
N SER A 312 -27.12 -11.00 -10.90
CA SER A 312 -27.10 -9.88 -11.85
C SER A 312 -27.35 -10.30 -13.31
N ILE A 313 -26.97 -11.52 -13.71
CA ILE A 313 -27.40 -12.08 -15.01
C ILE A 313 -28.90 -12.33 -15.00
N LYS A 314 -29.46 -12.89 -13.92
CA LYS A 314 -30.91 -13.08 -13.80
C LYS A 314 -31.69 -11.75 -13.79
N GLN A 315 -31.09 -10.66 -13.30
CA GLN A 315 -31.68 -9.32 -13.26
C GLN A 315 -31.92 -8.73 -14.67
N ASP A 316 -31.35 -9.28 -15.75
CA ASP A 316 -31.64 -8.83 -17.13
C ASP A 316 -33.12 -9.00 -17.55
N ASN A 317 -33.94 -9.67 -16.73
CA ASN A 317 -35.39 -9.77 -16.90
C ASN A 317 -36.20 -8.55 -16.38
N GLY A 318 -35.55 -7.60 -15.70
CA GLY A 318 -36.21 -6.41 -15.11
C GLY A 318 -36.86 -6.62 -13.73
N ASP A 319 -36.60 -7.73 -13.04
CA ASP A 319 -37.19 -8.00 -11.72
C ASP A 319 -36.66 -7.06 -10.62
N LEU A 320 -37.51 -6.09 -10.21
CA LEU A 320 -37.24 -5.14 -9.13
C LEU A 320 -37.05 -5.81 -7.75
N LYS A 321 -37.67 -6.97 -7.50
CA LYS A 321 -37.45 -7.75 -6.27
C LYS A 321 -36.04 -8.35 -6.25
N LEU A 322 -35.55 -8.78 -7.40
CA LEU A 322 -34.16 -9.23 -7.57
C LEU A 322 -33.17 -8.06 -7.50
N HIS A 323 -33.51 -6.88 -8.05
CA HIS A 323 -32.71 -5.66 -7.85
C HIS A 323 -32.54 -5.32 -6.37
N LYS A 324 -33.64 -5.20 -5.61
CA LYS A 324 -33.59 -4.95 -4.15
C LYS A 324 -32.84 -6.05 -3.38
N ASN A 325 -32.92 -7.30 -3.84
CA ASN A 325 -32.16 -8.39 -3.23
C ASN A 325 -30.65 -8.31 -3.53
N ILE A 326 -30.25 -7.80 -4.69
CA ILE A 326 -28.84 -7.52 -5.02
C ILE A 326 -28.34 -6.33 -4.19
N TYR A 327 -29.14 -5.27 -4.03
CA TYR A 327 -28.82 -4.14 -3.13
C TYR A 327 -28.55 -4.64 -1.69
N ASN A 328 -29.48 -5.39 -1.09
CA ASN A 328 -29.31 -5.93 0.27
C ASN A 328 -28.05 -6.82 0.40
N LEU A 329 -27.75 -7.62 -0.63
CA LEU A 329 -26.56 -8.46 -0.67
C LEU A 329 -25.28 -7.63 -0.76
N SER A 330 -25.28 -6.53 -1.54
CA SER A 330 -24.17 -5.59 -1.62
C SER A 330 -23.91 -4.89 -0.28
N VAL A 331 -24.96 -4.42 0.41
CA VAL A 331 -24.84 -3.80 1.76
C VAL A 331 -24.17 -4.75 2.74
N GLY A 332 -24.67 -6.00 2.84
CA GLY A 332 -24.09 -7.01 3.72
C GLY A 332 -22.64 -7.36 3.34
N PHE A 333 -22.32 -7.41 2.05
CA PHE A 333 -20.95 -7.61 1.59
C PHE A 333 -20.02 -6.46 1.92
N VAL A 334 -20.41 -5.19 1.75
CA VAL A 334 -19.51 -4.06 2.05
C VAL A 334 -19.12 -4.02 3.53
N VAL A 335 -20.05 -4.31 4.44
CA VAL A 335 -19.75 -4.42 5.89
C VAL A 335 -18.78 -5.57 6.17
N LEU A 336 -19.02 -6.76 5.60
CA LEU A 336 -18.10 -7.91 5.76
C LEU A 336 -16.75 -7.68 5.06
N PHE A 337 -16.72 -6.95 3.95
CA PHE A 337 -15.53 -6.59 3.21
C PHE A 337 -14.64 -5.69 4.05
N MET A 338 -15.14 -4.59 4.62
CA MET A 338 -14.31 -3.69 5.45
C MET A 338 -13.66 -4.45 6.63
N ILE A 339 -14.39 -5.38 7.25
CA ILE A 339 -13.86 -6.21 8.34
C ILE A 339 -12.80 -7.19 7.82
N THR A 340 -13.12 -7.97 6.78
CA THR A 340 -12.21 -9.01 6.26
C THR A 340 -11.02 -8.48 5.47
N GLU A 341 -11.11 -7.28 4.91
CA GLU A 341 -10.00 -6.54 4.31
C GLU A 341 -9.02 -6.14 5.41
N SER A 342 -9.45 -5.42 6.44
CA SER A 342 -8.51 -4.90 7.44
C SER A 342 -7.87 -6.03 8.26
N MET A 343 -8.62 -7.10 8.56
CA MET A 343 -8.05 -8.32 9.16
C MET A 343 -7.07 -9.04 8.22
N MET A 344 -7.31 -9.03 6.90
CA MET A 344 -6.37 -9.56 5.90
C MET A 344 -5.10 -8.73 5.83
N SER A 345 -5.21 -7.40 5.82
CA SER A 345 -4.06 -6.49 5.79
C SER A 345 -3.18 -6.66 7.03
N TRP A 346 -3.77 -7.05 8.18
CA TRP A 346 -3.02 -7.53 9.34
C TRP A 346 -2.40 -8.92 9.13
N ASP A 347 -3.17 -9.92 8.71
CA ASP A 347 -2.72 -11.32 8.60
C ASP A 347 -1.69 -11.59 7.48
N TRP A 348 -1.79 -10.89 6.35
CA TRP A 348 -1.05 -11.21 5.11
C TRP A 348 0.04 -10.20 4.75
N ILE A 349 0.06 -9.01 5.38
CA ILE A 349 1.07 -7.99 5.08
C ILE A 349 1.72 -7.48 6.37
N MET A 350 0.94 -7.02 7.36
CA MET A 350 1.52 -6.51 8.62
C MET A 350 2.23 -7.63 9.39
N GLY A 351 1.63 -8.82 9.47
CA GLY A 351 2.18 -9.98 10.17
C GLY A 351 3.47 -10.58 9.57
N ILE A 352 4.01 -10.02 8.49
CA ILE A 352 5.39 -10.30 8.04
C ILE A 352 6.40 -9.70 9.03
N ASP A 353 6.09 -8.54 9.60
CA ASP A 353 6.85 -7.87 10.67
C ASP A 353 6.06 -8.03 11.99
N PRO A 354 6.33 -9.08 12.79
CA PRO A 354 5.53 -9.39 13.96
C PRO A 354 5.84 -8.49 15.16
N HIS A 355 6.86 -7.65 15.09
CA HIS A 355 7.22 -6.68 16.12
C HIS A 355 6.41 -5.40 15.92
N TRP A 356 6.50 -4.83 14.72
CA TRP A 356 5.79 -3.64 14.30
C TRP A 356 4.26 -3.77 14.36
N PHE A 357 3.58 -2.63 14.41
CA PHE A 357 2.14 -2.52 14.23
C PHE A 357 1.76 -1.09 13.83
N SER A 358 0.64 -0.91 13.13
CA SER A 358 0.11 0.43 12.85
C SER A 358 -1.40 0.38 12.60
N THR A 359 -2.16 1.24 13.28
CA THR A 359 -3.63 1.28 13.21
C THR A 359 -4.14 1.73 11.84
N LEU A 360 -3.40 2.60 11.14
CA LEU A 360 -3.78 3.16 9.84
C LEU A 360 -3.48 2.20 8.68
N PHE A 361 -2.67 1.17 8.90
CA PHE A 361 -2.10 0.34 7.83
C PHE A 361 -3.13 -0.40 6.97
N GLY A 362 -4.22 -0.90 7.55
CA GLY A 362 -5.31 -1.50 6.76
C GLY A 362 -5.96 -0.50 5.79
N TRP A 363 -6.16 0.74 6.22
CA TRP A 363 -6.74 1.79 5.37
C TRP A 363 -5.78 2.20 4.25
N TYR A 364 -4.47 2.19 4.53
CA TYR A 364 -3.42 2.42 3.55
C TYR A 364 -3.44 1.34 2.44
N VAL A 365 -3.41 0.06 2.83
CA VAL A 365 -3.51 -1.10 1.90
C VAL A 365 -4.82 -1.04 1.08
N LEU A 366 -5.95 -0.73 1.72
CA LEU A 366 -7.24 -0.52 1.05
C LEU A 366 -7.16 0.56 -0.03
N ALA A 367 -6.48 1.69 0.24
CA ALA A 367 -6.31 2.77 -0.73
C ALA A 367 -5.42 2.34 -1.91
N THR A 368 -4.29 1.66 -1.66
CA THR A 368 -3.39 1.10 -2.69
C THR A 368 -4.16 0.23 -3.69
N PHE A 369 -5.01 -0.67 -3.18
CA PHE A 369 -5.83 -1.53 -4.03
C PHE A 369 -7.03 -0.81 -4.66
N LEU A 370 -7.62 0.20 -4.01
CA LEU A 370 -8.76 0.95 -4.54
C LEU A 370 -8.38 1.81 -5.75
N VAL A 371 -7.27 2.55 -5.68
CA VAL A 371 -6.77 3.36 -6.81
C VAL A 371 -6.40 2.45 -7.99
N SER A 372 -5.73 1.33 -7.71
CA SER A 372 -5.38 0.31 -8.70
C SER A 372 -6.62 -0.31 -9.35
N ALA A 373 -7.65 -0.63 -8.56
CA ALA A 373 -8.94 -1.16 -9.02
C ALA A 373 -9.67 -0.20 -9.97
N LEU A 374 -9.78 1.08 -9.58
CA LEU A 374 -10.40 2.13 -10.40
C LEU A 374 -9.67 2.31 -11.73
N THR A 375 -8.34 2.30 -11.68
CA THR A 375 -7.47 2.39 -12.86
C THR A 375 -7.68 1.20 -13.80
N VAL A 376 -7.77 -0.02 -13.26
CA VAL A 376 -8.07 -1.23 -14.05
C VAL A 376 -9.48 -1.18 -14.66
N ILE A 377 -10.49 -0.65 -13.96
CA ILE A 377 -11.82 -0.41 -14.55
C ILE A 377 -11.71 0.54 -15.75
N CYS A 378 -10.98 1.66 -15.61
CA CYS A 378 -10.76 2.62 -16.68
C CYS A 378 -10.07 1.99 -17.89
N LEU A 379 -8.92 1.32 -17.71
CA LEU A 379 -8.14 0.73 -18.80
C LEU A 379 -8.91 -0.36 -19.56
N VAL A 380 -9.64 -1.24 -18.85
CA VAL A 380 -10.46 -2.29 -19.50
C VAL A 380 -11.67 -1.67 -20.21
N THR A 381 -12.28 -0.61 -19.66
CA THR A 381 -13.37 0.14 -20.29
C THR A 381 -12.91 0.83 -21.57
N LEU A 382 -11.78 1.55 -21.53
CA LEU A 382 -11.16 2.20 -22.71
C LEU A 382 -10.83 1.17 -23.80
N TYR A 383 -10.25 0.02 -23.43
CA TYR A 383 -9.97 -1.04 -24.39
C TYR A 383 -11.26 -1.56 -25.06
N LEU A 384 -12.31 -1.86 -24.28
CA LEU A 384 -13.58 -2.38 -24.81
C LEU A 384 -14.36 -1.34 -25.63
N ARG A 385 -14.32 -0.05 -25.25
CA ARG A 385 -14.86 1.07 -26.04
C ARG A 385 -14.13 1.19 -27.38
N SER A 386 -12.79 1.14 -27.39
CA SER A 386 -11.95 1.18 -28.60
C SER A 386 -12.15 0.01 -29.59
N LYS A 387 -13.05 -0.91 -29.27
CA LYS A 387 -13.42 -2.08 -30.08
C LYS A 387 -14.94 -2.16 -30.33
N GLY A 388 -15.69 -1.10 -30.02
CA GLY A 388 -17.13 -0.99 -30.28
C GLY A 388 -18.02 -1.87 -29.39
N TYR A 389 -17.52 -2.38 -28.26
CA TYR A 389 -18.28 -3.30 -27.40
C TYR A 389 -19.02 -2.63 -26.22
N LEU A 390 -18.88 -1.32 -26.05
CA LEU A 390 -19.53 -0.52 -25.01
C LEU A 390 -20.23 0.71 -25.62
N PRO A 391 -21.31 0.53 -26.43
CA PRO A 391 -21.93 1.61 -27.20
C PRO A 391 -22.71 2.66 -26.37
N MET A 392 -22.77 2.50 -25.04
CA MET A 392 -23.42 3.43 -24.10
C MET A 392 -22.40 4.24 -23.29
N VAL A 393 -21.10 4.01 -23.50
CA VAL A 393 -20.02 4.59 -22.70
C VAL A 393 -19.37 5.74 -23.48
N ASN A 394 -19.90 6.94 -23.26
CA ASN A 394 -19.38 8.20 -23.80
C ASN A 394 -18.17 8.74 -22.99
N ASP A 395 -17.67 9.92 -23.38
CA ASP A 395 -16.56 10.59 -22.71
C ASP A 395 -16.85 10.94 -21.24
N SER A 396 -18.12 11.19 -20.87
CA SER A 396 -18.54 11.53 -19.49
C SER A 396 -18.28 10.39 -18.51
N HIS A 397 -18.58 9.14 -18.91
CA HIS A 397 -18.31 7.94 -18.11
C HIS A 397 -16.80 7.74 -17.87
N ILE A 398 -15.98 8.02 -18.90
CA ILE A 398 -14.52 7.96 -18.82
C ILE A 398 -14.00 9.07 -17.90
N HIS A 399 -14.55 10.28 -18.04
CA HIS A 399 -14.23 11.45 -17.23
C HIS A 399 -14.47 11.20 -15.74
N ASP A 400 -15.59 10.57 -15.38
CA ASP A 400 -15.91 10.24 -13.98
C ASP A 400 -15.00 9.14 -13.40
N LEU A 401 -14.66 8.10 -14.17
CA LEU A 401 -13.63 7.14 -13.75
C LEU A 401 -12.29 7.82 -13.49
N ALA A 402 -11.88 8.77 -14.34
CA ALA A 402 -10.65 9.52 -14.18
C ALA A 402 -10.68 10.50 -12.97
N LYS A 403 -11.85 11.09 -12.65
CA LYS A 403 -12.05 11.82 -11.39
C LYS A 403 -11.85 10.92 -10.17
N PHE A 404 -12.43 9.71 -10.19
CA PHE A 404 -12.27 8.76 -9.08
C PHE A 404 -10.82 8.29 -8.92
N MET A 405 -10.12 7.98 -10.03
CA MET A 405 -8.68 7.65 -10.00
C MET A 405 -7.86 8.77 -9.34
N PHE A 406 -8.04 10.01 -9.78
CA PHE A 406 -7.35 11.19 -9.24
C PHE A 406 -7.69 11.46 -7.77
N GLY A 407 -8.97 11.47 -7.41
CA GLY A 407 -9.42 11.74 -6.04
C GLY A 407 -8.88 10.70 -5.04
N PHE A 408 -8.88 9.42 -5.43
CA PHE A 408 -8.35 8.38 -4.55
C PHE A 408 -6.81 8.29 -4.55
N SER A 409 -6.09 8.74 -5.60
CA SER A 409 -4.62 8.81 -5.54
C SER A 409 -4.13 9.89 -4.57
N VAL A 410 -4.85 11.02 -4.48
CA VAL A 410 -4.65 12.02 -3.43
C VAL A 410 -4.97 11.46 -2.04
N PHE A 411 -6.05 10.67 -1.90
CA PHE A 411 -6.39 9.99 -0.64
C PHE A 411 -5.34 8.96 -0.20
N TRP A 412 -4.81 8.14 -1.11
CA TRP A 412 -3.68 7.25 -0.83
C TRP A 412 -2.46 8.05 -0.33
N THR A 413 -2.14 9.17 -0.99
CA THR A 413 -0.98 9.99 -0.59
C THR A 413 -1.18 10.61 0.79
N TYR A 414 -2.40 11.04 1.10
CA TYR A 414 -2.75 11.50 2.45
C TYR A 414 -2.51 10.42 3.50
N LEU A 415 -2.95 9.17 3.25
CA LEU A 415 -2.74 8.06 4.19
C LEU A 415 -1.27 7.68 4.33
N TRP A 416 -0.52 7.62 3.21
CA TRP A 416 0.92 7.40 3.21
C TRP A 416 1.63 8.43 4.09
N PHE A 417 1.36 9.71 3.85
CA PHE A 417 2.01 10.81 4.54
C PHE A 417 1.58 10.88 6.01
N ALA A 418 0.30 10.64 6.32
CA ALA A 418 -0.18 10.60 7.69
C ALA A 418 0.47 9.47 8.50
N GLN A 419 0.66 8.29 7.91
CA GLN A 419 1.36 7.18 8.57
C GLN A 419 2.84 7.50 8.78
N PHE A 420 3.54 7.90 7.72
CA PHE A 420 4.98 8.19 7.77
C PHE A 420 5.30 9.34 8.72
N MET A 421 4.59 10.47 8.60
CA MET A 421 4.87 11.68 9.36
C MET A 421 4.64 11.48 10.86
N LEU A 422 3.58 10.75 11.26
CA LEU A 422 3.33 10.50 12.69
C LEU A 422 4.43 9.63 13.33
N ILE A 423 4.85 8.55 12.66
CA ILE A 423 5.91 7.67 13.17
C ILE A 423 7.26 8.41 13.17
N TRP A 424 7.57 9.16 12.11
CA TRP A 424 8.79 9.98 12.02
C TRP A 424 8.84 11.13 13.05
N TYR A 425 7.69 11.71 13.41
CA TYR A 425 7.60 12.80 14.38
C TYR A 425 7.66 12.32 15.84
N ALA A 426 7.12 11.13 16.12
CA ALA A 426 7.16 10.54 17.46
C ALA A 426 8.50 9.82 17.76
N ASP A 427 9.18 9.33 16.72
CA ASP A 427 10.46 8.62 16.74
C ASP A 427 10.56 7.47 17.77
N MET A 428 9.45 6.73 17.96
CA MET A 428 9.40 5.59 18.87
C MET A 428 10.15 4.38 18.27
N PRO A 429 11.17 3.82 18.94
CA PRO A 429 12.04 2.77 18.38
C PRO A 429 11.30 1.56 17.81
N GLU A 430 10.20 1.14 18.45
CA GLU A 430 9.40 -0.02 18.07
C GLU A 430 8.59 0.21 16.78
N GLU A 431 8.28 1.46 16.43
CA GLU A 431 7.53 1.83 15.22
C GLU A 431 8.45 2.31 14.08
N THR A 432 9.63 2.87 14.39
CA THR A 432 10.53 3.51 13.41
C THR A 432 11.40 2.52 12.63
N VAL A 433 11.74 1.36 13.19
CA VAL A 433 12.50 0.29 12.51
C VAL A 433 11.94 -0.08 11.13
N TYR A 434 10.61 -0.08 11.00
CA TYR A 434 9.89 -0.30 9.74
C TYR A 434 10.31 0.69 8.65
N TYR A 435 10.45 1.98 8.99
CA TYR A 435 10.91 3.00 8.03
C TYR A 435 12.44 3.05 7.94
N ALA A 436 13.19 2.78 9.01
CA ALA A 436 14.65 2.78 9.00
C ALA A 436 15.22 1.82 7.93
N LEU A 437 14.74 0.57 7.90
CA LEU A 437 15.12 -0.41 6.87
C LEU A 437 14.75 0.06 5.46
N ARG A 438 13.61 0.73 5.30
CA ARG A 438 13.10 1.22 4.00
C ARG A 438 13.84 2.47 3.50
N PHE A 439 14.30 3.34 4.40
CA PHE A 439 15.17 4.48 4.08
C PHE A 439 16.61 4.08 3.80
N LYS A 440 17.09 2.97 4.40
CA LYS A 440 18.44 2.46 4.18
C LYS A 440 18.56 1.67 2.88
N GLU A 441 17.78 0.59 2.73
CA GLU A 441 17.94 -0.37 1.64
C GLU A 441 16.97 -0.15 0.47
N TYR A 442 15.85 0.55 0.68
CA TYR A 442 14.74 0.69 -0.30
C TYR A 442 14.41 2.15 -0.69
N ILE A 443 15.31 3.11 -0.45
CA ILE A 443 15.00 4.54 -0.65
C ILE A 443 14.53 4.88 -2.06
N VAL A 444 15.09 4.22 -3.09
CA VAL A 444 14.74 4.44 -4.50
C VAL A 444 13.29 4.04 -4.80
N PRO A 445 12.83 2.80 -4.53
CA PRO A 445 11.41 2.46 -4.69
C PRO A 445 10.49 3.20 -3.69
N PHE A 446 10.91 3.41 -2.44
CA PHE A 446 10.09 4.07 -1.40
C PHE A 446 9.78 5.54 -1.72
N ILE A 447 10.71 6.30 -2.29
CA ILE A 447 10.46 7.66 -2.79
C ILE A 447 9.92 7.64 -4.23
N GLY A 448 10.36 6.68 -5.06
CA GLY A 448 9.91 6.52 -6.45
C GLY A 448 8.40 6.28 -6.58
N MET A 449 7.79 5.53 -5.66
CA MET A 449 6.34 5.31 -5.66
C MET A 449 5.54 6.61 -5.45
N LEU A 450 6.09 7.63 -4.76
CA LEU A 450 5.45 8.95 -4.65
C LEU A 450 5.41 9.68 -5.99
N ALA A 451 6.48 9.56 -6.80
CA ALA A 451 6.47 10.13 -8.14
C ALA A 451 5.34 9.52 -8.98
N PHE A 452 5.17 8.19 -8.92
CA PHE A 452 4.18 7.45 -9.70
C PHE A 452 2.73 7.53 -9.19
N ASN A 453 2.51 7.60 -7.87
CA ASN A 453 1.18 7.59 -7.26
C ASN A 453 0.64 9.00 -6.91
N PHE A 454 1.51 10.00 -6.77
CA PHE A 454 1.12 11.38 -6.43
C PHE A 454 1.48 12.38 -7.52
N ILE A 455 2.77 12.50 -7.88
CA ILE A 455 3.26 13.59 -8.75
C ILE A 455 2.72 13.44 -10.17
N PHE A 456 2.92 12.28 -10.82
CA PHE A 456 2.41 12.04 -12.16
C PHE A 456 0.87 12.13 -12.22
N PRO A 457 0.10 11.49 -11.31
CA PRO A 457 -1.36 11.63 -11.30
C PRO A 457 -1.86 13.07 -11.10
N ILE A 458 -1.19 13.89 -10.28
CA ILE A 458 -1.56 15.30 -10.15
C ILE A 458 -1.28 16.07 -11.44
N LEU A 459 -0.06 16.00 -11.98
CA LEU A 459 0.32 16.78 -13.17
C LEU A 459 -0.50 16.38 -14.41
N LEU A 460 -0.93 15.12 -14.50
CA LEU A 460 -1.63 14.55 -15.64
C LEU A 460 -3.17 14.55 -15.49
N LEU A 461 -3.70 14.39 -14.28
CA LEU A 461 -5.15 14.33 -14.00
C LEU A 461 -5.69 15.55 -13.25
N ILE A 462 -4.95 16.66 -13.09
CA ILE A 462 -5.55 17.91 -12.60
C ILE A 462 -6.49 18.53 -13.65
N ASN A 463 -6.09 18.58 -14.92
CA ASN A 463 -6.88 19.15 -16.01
C ASN A 463 -8.18 18.35 -16.28
N SER A 464 -9.28 19.04 -16.62
CA SER A 464 -10.56 18.42 -17.02
C SER A 464 -10.44 17.75 -18.38
N ASP A 465 -9.86 18.43 -19.37
CA ASP A 465 -9.79 17.94 -20.76
C ASP A 465 -8.91 16.70 -20.90
N PHE A 466 -7.90 16.56 -20.04
CA PHE A 466 -7.00 15.41 -20.06
C PHE A 466 -7.68 14.13 -19.55
N LYS A 467 -8.76 14.27 -18.75
CA LYS A 467 -9.53 13.15 -18.19
C LYS A 467 -10.49 12.48 -19.19
N THR A 468 -10.64 12.99 -20.42
CA THR A 468 -11.37 12.30 -21.50
C THR A 468 -10.44 11.62 -22.51
N ILE A 469 -9.18 12.05 -22.62
CA ILE A 469 -8.25 11.66 -23.70
C ILE A 469 -7.69 10.25 -23.45
N PRO A 470 -8.02 9.23 -24.28
CA PRO A 470 -7.72 7.83 -23.97
C PRO A 470 -6.24 7.51 -23.79
N TRP A 471 -5.34 8.11 -24.57
CA TRP A 471 -3.90 7.82 -24.48
C TRP A 471 -3.26 8.42 -23.22
N ILE A 472 -3.76 9.57 -22.76
CA ILE A 472 -3.31 10.21 -21.51
C ILE A 472 -3.70 9.33 -20.32
N LEU A 473 -4.96 8.86 -20.30
CA LEU A 473 -5.46 7.94 -19.27
C LEU A 473 -4.73 6.59 -19.27
N VAL A 474 -4.33 6.08 -20.43
CA VAL A 474 -3.52 4.84 -20.53
C VAL A 474 -2.12 5.04 -19.94
N ILE A 475 -1.46 6.17 -20.20
CA ILE A 475 -0.13 6.47 -19.63
C ILE A 475 -0.22 6.73 -18.12
N GLY A 476 -1.15 7.60 -17.68
CA GLY A 476 -1.37 7.89 -16.26
C GLY A 476 -1.76 6.63 -15.48
N GLY A 477 -2.65 5.81 -16.04
CA GLY A 477 -3.05 4.54 -15.43
C GLY A 477 -1.92 3.50 -15.38
N LEU A 478 -1.00 3.48 -16.36
CA LEU A 478 0.17 2.63 -16.30
C LEU A 478 1.13 3.06 -15.18
N PHE A 479 1.39 4.37 -15.04
CA PHE A 479 2.22 4.88 -13.93
C PHE A 479 1.60 4.56 -12.56
N ILE A 480 0.30 4.78 -12.39
CA ILE A 480 -0.44 4.45 -11.15
C ILE A 480 -0.32 2.96 -10.81
N LEU A 481 -0.46 2.05 -11.79
CA LEU A 481 -0.35 0.61 -11.53
C LEU A 481 1.08 0.16 -11.26
N VAL A 482 2.08 0.77 -11.89
CA VAL A 482 3.49 0.51 -11.56
C VAL A 482 3.82 1.03 -10.15
N GLY A 483 3.39 2.24 -9.81
CA GLY A 483 3.63 2.84 -8.50
C GLY A 483 2.96 2.10 -7.35
N HIS A 484 1.72 1.60 -7.52
CA HIS A 484 1.07 0.75 -6.51
C HIS A 484 1.59 -0.69 -6.47
N TYR A 485 2.23 -1.19 -7.54
CA TYR A 485 2.98 -2.43 -7.47
C TYR A 485 4.28 -2.26 -6.67
N VAL A 486 5.00 -1.15 -6.88
CA VAL A 486 6.21 -0.79 -6.12
C VAL A 486 5.88 -0.52 -4.64
N ASP A 487 4.73 0.10 -4.36
CA ASP A 487 4.19 0.27 -3.00
C ASP A 487 4.03 -1.08 -2.28
N LEU A 488 3.28 -2.02 -2.88
CA LEU A 488 3.11 -3.36 -2.30
C LEU A 488 4.43 -4.15 -2.19
N PHE A 489 5.35 -3.95 -3.15
CA PHE A 489 6.71 -4.50 -3.09
C PHE A 489 7.48 -3.97 -1.87
N VAL A 490 7.42 -2.66 -1.58
CA VAL A 490 8.07 -2.04 -0.41
C VAL A 490 7.32 -2.33 0.90
N MET A 491 6.02 -2.62 0.86
CA MET A 491 5.33 -3.17 2.05
C MET A 491 5.88 -4.54 2.44
N ILE A 492 6.12 -5.43 1.47
CA ILE A 492 6.42 -6.86 1.71
C ILE A 492 7.92 -7.17 1.75
N MET A 493 8.67 -6.85 0.70
CA MET A 493 10.03 -7.37 0.47
C MET A 493 11.03 -7.05 1.60
N PRO A 494 11.02 -5.85 2.24
CA PRO A 494 11.97 -5.57 3.33
C PRO A 494 11.85 -6.56 4.49
N GLY A 495 10.64 -6.98 4.83
CA GLY A 495 10.38 -7.93 5.92
C GLY A 495 10.59 -9.40 5.55
N THR A 496 10.72 -9.74 4.26
CA THR A 496 10.89 -11.14 3.81
C THR A 496 12.28 -11.46 3.26
N VAL A 497 12.99 -10.48 2.69
CA VAL A 497 14.32 -10.66 2.06
C VAL A 497 15.38 -9.62 2.48
N GLY A 498 15.05 -8.67 3.37
CA GLY A 498 16.03 -7.68 3.85
C GLY A 498 16.76 -6.96 2.71
N GLY A 499 18.09 -7.05 2.71
CA GLY A 499 18.95 -6.45 1.68
C GLY A 499 19.01 -7.23 0.36
N GLN A 500 18.66 -8.53 0.33
CA GLN A 500 18.81 -9.42 -0.83
C GLN A 500 17.74 -9.23 -1.93
N TRP A 501 17.14 -8.03 -2.01
CA TRP A 501 16.09 -7.69 -2.97
C TRP A 501 16.64 -7.41 -4.37
N GLY A 502 15.72 -7.20 -5.30
CA GLY A 502 16.03 -6.70 -6.64
C GLY A 502 14.82 -6.84 -7.55
N PHE A 503 14.93 -6.31 -8.77
CA PHE A 503 13.87 -6.40 -9.77
C PHE A 503 14.37 -7.22 -10.97
N GLY A 504 14.33 -8.55 -10.81
CA GLY A 504 14.92 -9.51 -11.73
C GLY A 504 13.87 -10.39 -12.44
N ILE A 505 14.31 -11.60 -12.81
CA ILE A 505 13.50 -12.54 -13.58
C ILE A 505 12.27 -12.98 -12.78
N GLY A 506 12.42 -13.35 -11.50
CA GLY A 506 11.34 -13.87 -10.67
C GLY A 506 10.23 -12.86 -10.41
N GLU A 507 10.59 -11.62 -10.09
CA GLU A 507 9.64 -10.53 -9.85
C GLU A 507 8.86 -10.18 -11.11
N MET A 508 9.54 -10.06 -12.26
CA MET A 508 8.91 -9.83 -13.54
C MET A 508 8.05 -11.01 -13.99
N SER A 509 8.50 -12.25 -13.81
CA SER A 509 7.80 -13.44 -14.29
C SER A 509 6.53 -13.73 -13.49
N ALA A 510 6.57 -13.54 -12.17
CA ALA A 510 5.38 -13.62 -11.33
C ALA A 510 4.32 -12.59 -11.76
N PHE A 511 4.73 -11.34 -11.99
CA PHE A 511 3.83 -10.29 -12.45
C PHE A 511 3.21 -10.63 -13.83
N LEU A 512 4.03 -11.06 -14.80
CA LEU A 512 3.56 -11.46 -16.14
C LEU A 512 2.62 -12.68 -16.08
N PHE A 513 2.85 -13.64 -15.18
CA PHE A 513 1.97 -14.78 -14.97
C PHE A 513 0.57 -14.34 -14.54
N PHE A 514 0.48 -13.56 -13.45
CA PHE A 514 -0.80 -13.09 -12.93
C PHE A 514 -1.48 -12.06 -13.85
N LEU A 515 -0.72 -11.26 -14.60
CA LEU A 515 -1.25 -10.38 -15.65
C LEU A 515 -1.90 -11.20 -16.79
N GLY A 516 -1.23 -12.24 -17.27
CA GLY A 516 -1.78 -13.15 -18.27
C GLY A 516 -3.06 -13.84 -17.79
N LEU A 517 -3.07 -14.32 -16.54
CA LEU A 517 -4.22 -14.92 -15.89
C LEU A 517 -5.39 -13.93 -15.75
N PHE A 518 -5.11 -12.69 -15.32
CA PHE A 518 -6.09 -11.61 -15.17
C PHE A 518 -6.76 -11.25 -16.51
N ILE A 519 -5.97 -11.08 -17.58
CA ILE A 519 -6.48 -10.81 -18.94
C ILE A 519 -7.34 -12.00 -19.39
N TYR A 520 -6.85 -13.23 -19.23
CA TYR A 520 -7.58 -14.43 -19.62
C TYR A 520 -8.93 -14.54 -18.90
N ALA A 521 -8.95 -14.35 -17.58
CA ALA A 521 -10.15 -14.40 -16.75
C ALA A 521 -11.18 -13.33 -17.16
N THR A 522 -10.73 -12.07 -17.27
CA THR A 522 -11.58 -10.91 -17.55
C THR A 522 -12.29 -11.04 -18.89
N PHE A 523 -11.55 -11.23 -19.98
CA PHE A 523 -12.14 -11.29 -21.32
C PHE A 523 -12.90 -12.60 -21.61
N THR A 524 -12.54 -13.70 -20.93
CA THR A 524 -13.35 -14.94 -20.92
C THR A 524 -14.67 -14.78 -20.13
N ALA A 525 -14.73 -13.89 -19.14
CA ALA A 525 -15.96 -13.61 -18.39
C ALA A 525 -16.87 -12.59 -19.09
N PHE A 526 -16.29 -11.60 -19.77
CA PHE A 526 -17.03 -10.60 -20.56
C PHE A 526 -17.71 -11.25 -21.79
N SER A 527 -17.03 -12.19 -22.47
CA SER A 527 -17.59 -12.93 -23.62
C SER A 527 -18.75 -13.88 -23.29
N LYS A 528 -19.04 -14.11 -22.00
CA LYS A 528 -20.11 -15.02 -21.53
C LYS A 528 -21.41 -14.31 -21.15
N ALA A 529 -21.53 -13.00 -21.38
CA ALA A 529 -22.73 -12.23 -21.06
C ALA A 529 -23.00 -11.11 -22.06
N ASN A 530 -24.14 -10.43 -21.88
CA ASN A 530 -24.42 -9.17 -22.55
C ASN A 530 -23.58 -8.04 -21.92
N PRO A 531 -22.91 -7.17 -22.72
CA PRO A 531 -22.30 -5.93 -22.23
C PRO A 531 -23.27 -4.97 -21.53
N VAL A 532 -24.57 -5.03 -21.82
CA VAL A 532 -25.61 -4.18 -21.21
C VAL A 532 -26.31 -4.91 -20.05
N ALA A 533 -26.49 -4.22 -18.92
CA ALA A 533 -27.24 -4.70 -17.76
C ALA A 533 -28.74 -4.33 -17.88
N LYS A 534 -29.45 -4.98 -18.80
CA LYS A 534 -30.74 -4.54 -19.36
C LYS A 534 -31.86 -4.28 -18.36
N GLY A 535 -31.91 -5.05 -17.27
CA GLY A 535 -32.97 -4.94 -16.26
C GLY A 535 -32.56 -4.18 -15.00
N ASN A 536 -31.68 -3.18 -15.13
CA ASN A 536 -31.39 -2.23 -14.06
C ASN A 536 -32.31 -1.01 -14.16
N PRO A 537 -33.10 -0.64 -13.13
CA PRO A 537 -33.97 0.55 -13.18
C PRO A 537 -33.22 1.84 -13.55
N PHE A 538 -31.97 1.99 -13.10
CA PHE A 538 -31.15 3.18 -13.38
C PHE A 538 -30.38 3.12 -14.72
N LEU A 539 -30.70 2.19 -15.62
CA LEU A 539 -30.00 2.05 -16.91
C LEU A 539 -30.17 3.31 -17.79
N HIS A 540 -31.37 3.88 -17.84
CA HIS A 540 -31.67 5.03 -18.69
C HIS A 540 -30.90 6.29 -18.27
N GLU A 541 -30.63 6.47 -16.98
CA GLU A 541 -29.78 7.54 -16.45
C GLU A 541 -28.32 7.38 -16.91
N SER A 542 -27.83 6.15 -17.04
CA SER A 542 -26.51 5.85 -17.61
C SER A 542 -26.48 6.11 -19.12
N GLU A 543 -27.52 5.69 -19.85
CA GLU A 543 -27.64 5.91 -21.31
C GLU A 543 -27.69 7.39 -21.68
N THR A 544 -28.18 8.25 -20.77
CA THR A 544 -28.31 9.71 -20.94
C THR A 544 -27.26 10.50 -20.14
N HIS A 545 -26.24 9.84 -19.57
CA HIS A 545 -25.27 10.47 -18.68
C HIS A 545 -24.30 11.41 -19.42
N HIS A 546 -24.49 12.72 -19.25
CA HIS A 546 -23.58 13.75 -19.77
C HIS A 546 -23.04 14.67 -18.67
N TYR A 547 -21.74 14.95 -18.73
CA TYR A 547 -21.07 15.89 -17.83
C TYR A 547 -20.74 17.19 -18.58
N TYR A 548 -21.53 18.25 -18.36
CA TYR A 548 -21.51 19.48 -19.16
C TYR A 548 -20.26 20.38 -19.07
N ILE A 549 -19.15 19.90 -18.49
CA ILE A 549 -17.92 20.68 -18.25
C ILE A 549 -16.67 19.96 -18.85
N ILE A 550 -16.87 19.32 -20.01
CA ILE A 550 -15.80 18.74 -20.84
C ILE A 550 -16.07 19.02 -22.32
N GLU A 551 -15.01 19.17 -23.11
CA GLU A 551 -15.10 19.15 -24.57
C GLU A 551 -15.27 17.70 -25.06
N HIS A 552 -16.40 17.40 -25.70
CA HIS A 552 -16.67 16.09 -26.29
C HIS A 552 -15.86 15.91 -27.59
N ARG A 553 -14.87 15.02 -27.57
CA ARG A 553 -13.84 14.92 -28.63
C ARG A 553 -14.06 13.71 -29.54
N GLY A 554 -15.29 13.57 -30.04
CA GLY A 554 -15.59 12.84 -31.28
C GLY A 554 -16.15 11.43 -31.14
N GLU A 555 -17.43 11.35 -30.75
CA GLU A 555 -18.38 10.34 -31.25
C GLU A 555 -19.82 10.90 -31.15
N ASP A 556 -20.13 11.61 -30.05
CA ASP A 556 -21.46 12.15 -29.74
C ASP A 556 -21.83 13.47 -30.46
N ASN A 557 -20.91 14.11 -31.20
CA ASN A 557 -21.13 15.45 -31.80
C ASN A 557 -22.24 15.50 -32.87
N ASN A 558 -22.80 14.35 -33.26
CA ASN A 558 -23.97 14.24 -34.14
C ASN A 558 -25.31 14.04 -33.39
N ALA A 559 -25.30 13.99 -32.05
CA ALA A 559 -26.50 13.76 -31.22
C ALA A 559 -27.12 15.05 -30.64
N HIS A 560 -26.45 16.19 -30.78
CA HIS A 560 -26.83 17.47 -30.16
C HIS A 560 -26.77 18.65 -31.14
N HIS A 561 -27.64 18.62 -32.16
CA HIS A 561 -28.00 19.76 -33.01
C HIS A 561 -29.48 19.70 -33.40
#